data_AF-A0A644TWH5-F1
#
_entry.id   AF-A0A644TWH5-F1
#
_cell.length_a   1.000
_cell.length_b   1.000
_cell.length_c   1.000
_cell.angle_alpha   90.00
_cell.angle_beta   90.00
_cell.angle_gamma   90.00
#
_symmetry.space_group_name_H-M   'P 1'
#
loop_
_entity.id
_entity.type
_entity.pdbx_description
1 polymer ?
#
loop_
_entity_poly.entity_id
_entity_poly.type
_entity_poly.pdbx_seq_one_letter_code
_entity_poly.pdbx_strand_id
1 'polypeptide(L)'
;MITDSQIENGKMRTNYSQKEQMHEHNDCIRIAYEWLDAQKKTKTVIKKDFPLKHIIEKWGGRYISQSDVEVAAFLHPEIQGCYPNYNFSSRLTEPSNDRLDGIGEAFAHDYRNKHSPEIYKYHEK
;
A
#
# COMPACT_ATOMS: atom_id res chain seq x y z
N MET A 1 10.55 6.12 7.05
CA MET A 1 9.14 5.78 7.34
C MET A 1 8.33 7.05 7.58
N ILE A 2 7.08 7.09 7.12
CA ILE A 2 6.15 8.22 7.34
C ILE A 2 5.70 8.30 8.81
N THR A 3 5.60 9.52 9.33
CA THR A 3 5.23 9.81 10.73
C THR A 3 3.71 9.87 10.93
N ASP A 4 3.23 9.74 12.17
CA ASP A 4 1.80 9.88 12.48
C ASP A 4 1.28 11.26 12.07
N SER A 5 2.05 12.33 12.32
CA SER A 5 1.63 13.68 11.92
C SER A 5 1.48 13.82 10.40
N GLN A 6 2.35 13.17 9.61
CA GLN A 6 2.21 13.15 8.15
C GLN A 6 0.98 12.34 7.73
N ILE A 7 0.72 11.21 8.39
CA ILE A 7 -0.43 10.36 8.13
C ILE A 7 -1.74 11.09 8.44
N GLU A 8 -1.88 11.70 9.62
CA GLU A 8 -3.08 12.47 9.98
C GLU A 8 -3.29 13.66 9.02
N ASN A 9 -2.22 14.35 8.63
CA ASN A 9 -2.32 15.40 7.61
C ASN A 9 -2.74 14.85 6.24
N GLY A 10 -2.20 13.69 5.86
CA GLY A 10 -2.58 12.96 4.66
C GLY A 10 -4.06 12.62 4.67
N LYS A 11 -4.56 12.04 5.77
CA LYS A 11 -5.97 11.65 5.91
C LYS A 11 -6.94 12.81 5.65
N MET A 12 -6.58 14.03 6.09
CA MET A 12 -7.41 15.22 5.89
C MET A 12 -7.39 15.75 4.45
N ARG A 13 -6.34 15.45 3.68
CA ARG A 13 -6.08 16.05 2.36
C ARG A 13 -6.25 15.09 1.19
N THR A 14 -6.24 13.80 1.46
CA THR A 14 -6.49 12.75 0.46
C THR A 14 -7.88 12.92 -0.12
N ASN A 15 -7.96 12.94 -1.44
CA ASN A 15 -9.22 12.90 -2.16
C ASN A 15 -9.67 11.44 -2.29
N TYR A 16 -10.44 10.96 -1.31
CA TYR A 16 -10.96 9.60 -1.30
C TYR A 16 -11.94 9.36 -2.45
N SER A 17 -11.83 8.20 -3.09
CA SER A 17 -12.81 7.77 -4.09
C SER A 17 -14.09 7.21 -3.44
N GLN A 18 -14.05 6.83 -2.17
CA GLN A 18 -15.20 6.37 -1.39
C GLN A 18 -15.70 7.43 -0.41
N LYS A 19 -17.03 7.43 -0.19
CA LYS A 19 -17.70 8.39 0.69
C LYS A 19 -17.39 8.14 2.17
N GLU A 20 -17.25 6.88 2.56
CA GLU A 20 -16.90 6.49 3.93
C GLU A 20 -15.41 6.14 3.97
N GLN A 21 -14.66 6.85 4.82
CA GLN A 21 -13.25 6.58 5.04
C GLN A 21 -13.12 5.58 6.19
N MET A 22 -12.39 4.49 5.97
CA MET A 22 -12.12 3.50 7.01
C MET A 22 -10.62 3.46 7.27
N HIS A 23 -10.21 3.80 8.49
CA HIS A 23 -8.82 3.70 8.93
C HIS A 23 -8.80 2.98 10.27
N GLU A 24 -8.25 1.77 10.32
CA GLU A 24 -8.13 1.04 11.58
C GLU A 24 -6.92 1.51 12.39
N HIS A 25 -5.78 1.71 11.72
CA HIS A 25 -4.54 2.14 12.36
C HIS A 25 -3.61 2.86 11.38
N ASN A 26 -2.73 3.73 11.89
CA ASN A 26 -1.74 4.43 11.06
C ASN A 26 -0.73 3.49 10.40
N ASP A 27 -0.46 2.36 11.06
CA ASP A 27 0.42 1.33 10.51
C ASP A 27 -0.17 0.66 9.27
N CYS A 28 -1.49 0.61 9.10
CA CYS A 28 -2.09 0.14 7.84
C CYS A 28 -1.64 1.02 6.67
N ILE A 29 -1.55 2.33 6.89
CA ILE A 29 -1.07 3.29 5.89
C ILE A 29 0.44 3.14 5.68
N ARG A 30 1.22 2.87 6.73
CA ARG A 30 2.67 2.58 6.60
C ARG A 30 2.94 1.33 5.78
N ILE A 31 2.21 0.25 6.04
CA ILE A 31 2.31 -1.00 5.28
C ILE A 31 1.98 -0.74 3.81
N ALA A 32 0.89 -0.04 3.52
CA ALA A 32 0.54 0.31 2.14
C ALA A 32 1.60 1.21 1.48
N TYR A 33 2.19 2.15 2.22
CA TYR A 33 3.25 3.03 1.74
C TYR A 33 4.49 2.24 1.33
N GLU A 34 4.97 1.35 2.19
CA GLU A 34 6.16 0.52 1.93
C GLU A 34 5.94 -0.42 0.74
N TRP A 35 4.74 -1.00 0.61
CA TRP A 35 4.41 -1.83 -0.55
C TRP A 35 4.42 -1.03 -1.85
N LEU A 36 3.85 0.18 -1.86
CA LEU A 36 3.84 1.08 -3.02
C LEU A 36 5.25 1.54 -3.37
N ASP A 37 6.09 1.81 -2.37
CA ASP A 37 7.46 2.27 -2.58
C ASP A 37 8.33 1.23 -3.30
N ALA A 38 8.16 -0.05 -2.99
CA ALA A 38 8.88 -1.13 -3.66
C ALA A 38 8.49 -1.32 -5.13
N GLN A 39 7.37 -0.74 -5.60
CA GLN A 39 6.92 -0.94 -6.97
C GLN A 39 7.76 -0.16 -7.99
N LYS A 40 7.98 -0.77 -9.16
CA LYS A 40 8.62 -0.08 -10.28
C LYS A 40 7.66 0.95 -10.89
N LYS A 41 7.95 2.24 -10.68
CA LYS A 41 7.16 3.35 -11.20
C LYS A 41 7.22 3.47 -12.73
N THR A 42 6.15 3.98 -13.32
CA THR A 42 5.98 4.23 -14.76
C THR A 42 5.70 5.70 -15.03
N LYS A 43 5.98 6.16 -16.25
CA LYS A 43 5.76 7.57 -16.63
C LYS A 43 4.28 7.96 -16.70
N THR A 44 3.40 6.98 -16.85
CA THR A 44 1.95 7.18 -16.98
C THR A 44 1.21 6.31 -15.97
N VAL A 45 0.03 6.76 -15.57
CA VAL A 45 -0.93 5.96 -14.80
C VAL A 45 -1.38 4.78 -15.64
N ILE A 46 -1.34 3.58 -15.06
CA ILE A 46 -1.75 2.36 -15.73
C ILE A 46 -3.10 1.93 -15.16
N LYS A 47 -4.06 1.66 -16.07
CA LYS A 47 -5.35 1.07 -15.69
C LYS A 47 -5.20 -0.44 -15.59
N LYS A 48 -5.30 -0.97 -14.37
CA LYS A 48 -5.30 -2.41 -14.10
C LYS A 48 -6.26 -2.74 -12.97
N ASP A 49 -6.87 -3.90 -13.11
CA ASP A 49 -7.78 -4.45 -12.12
C ASP A 49 -7.00 -5.37 -11.18
N PHE A 50 -6.15 -4.78 -10.34
CA PHE A 50 -5.55 -5.51 -9.23
C PHE A 50 -6.38 -5.25 -7.98
N PRO A 51 -6.70 -6.30 -7.19
CA PRO A 51 -7.28 -6.11 -5.87
C PRO A 51 -6.19 -5.60 -4.90
N LEU A 52 -5.72 -4.37 -5.09
CA LEU A 52 -4.52 -3.82 -4.45
C LEU A 52 -4.56 -3.94 -2.93
N LYS A 53 -5.68 -3.56 -2.31
CA LYS A 53 -5.81 -3.70 -0.85
C LYS A 53 -5.57 -5.14 -0.40
N HIS A 54 -6.12 -6.14 -1.09
CA HIS A 54 -5.95 -7.55 -0.73
C HIS A 54 -4.53 -8.05 -0.95
N ILE A 55 -3.84 -7.53 -1.96
CA ILE A 55 -2.42 -7.85 -2.20
C ILE A 55 -1.56 -7.33 -1.05
N ILE A 56 -1.80 -6.08 -0.64
CA ILE A 56 -1.07 -5.41 0.45
C ILE A 56 -1.40 -6.08 1.79
N GLU A 57 -2.68 -6.40 2.06
CA GLU A 57 -3.13 -7.11 3.27
C GLU A 57 -2.37 -8.43 3.47
N LYS A 58 -2.30 -9.21 2.40
CA LYS A 58 -1.62 -10.51 2.38
C LYS A 58 -0.12 -10.36 2.59
N TRP A 59 0.50 -9.34 1.98
CA TRP A 59 1.92 -9.11 2.15
C TRP A 59 2.25 -8.64 3.58
N GLY A 60 1.57 -7.60 4.07
CA GLY A 60 1.80 -7.01 5.39
C GLY A 60 1.20 -7.77 6.57
N GLY A 61 0.37 -8.79 6.31
CA GLY A 61 -0.28 -9.59 7.37
C GLY A 61 -1.19 -8.76 8.29
N ARG A 62 -1.85 -7.74 7.75
CA ARG A 62 -2.75 -6.83 8.49
C ARG A 62 -3.92 -6.47 7.60
N TYR A 63 -5.09 -6.19 8.16
CA TYR A 63 -6.19 -5.63 7.38
C TYR A 63 -5.82 -4.23 6.85
N ILE A 64 -6.11 -3.95 5.58
CA ILE A 64 -5.80 -2.69 4.88
C ILE A 64 -7.05 -2.26 4.12
N SER A 65 -7.54 -1.07 4.41
CA SER A 65 -8.69 -0.51 3.70
C SER A 65 -8.27 0.11 2.36
N GLN A 66 -9.24 0.42 1.51
CA GLN A 66 -8.99 1.23 0.31
C GLN A 66 -8.48 2.63 0.67
N SER A 67 -9.07 3.25 1.71
CA SER A 67 -8.67 4.57 2.19
C SER A 67 -7.22 4.59 2.66
N ASP A 68 -6.73 3.50 3.26
CA ASP A 68 -5.33 3.38 3.69
C ASP A 68 -4.37 3.44 2.48
N VAL A 69 -4.71 2.72 1.40
CA VAL A 69 -3.94 2.74 0.14
C VAL A 69 -3.99 4.12 -0.51
N GLU A 70 -5.14 4.79 -0.47
CA GLU A 70 -5.29 6.15 -1.02
C GLU A 70 -4.43 7.17 -0.28
N VAL A 71 -4.39 7.13 1.06
CA VAL A 71 -3.53 8.01 1.86
C VAL A 71 -2.05 7.70 1.63
N ALA A 72 -1.69 6.42 1.59
CA ALA A 72 -0.32 6.00 1.31
C ALA A 72 0.15 6.52 -0.07
N ALA A 73 -0.68 6.37 -1.10
CA ALA A 73 -0.40 6.87 -2.43
C ALA A 73 -0.31 8.40 -2.48
N PHE A 74 -1.20 9.11 -1.76
CA PHE A 74 -1.17 10.58 -1.66
C PHE A 74 0.12 11.10 -1.01
N LEU A 75 0.61 10.40 0.02
CA LEU A 75 1.84 10.78 0.74
C LEU A 75 3.12 10.42 -0.01
N HIS A 76 3.07 9.49 -0.95
CA HIS A 76 4.26 8.99 -1.63
C HIS A 76 4.71 9.95 -2.74
N PRO A 77 5.99 10.39 -2.76
CA PRO A 77 6.46 11.45 -3.67
C PRO A 77 6.43 11.08 -5.15
N GLU A 78 6.64 9.80 -5.49
CA GLU A 78 6.66 9.33 -6.88
C GLU A 78 5.37 8.61 -7.35
N ILE A 79 4.42 8.34 -6.46
CA ILE A 79 3.17 7.66 -6.84
C ILE A 79 2.14 8.71 -7.27
N GLN A 80 1.49 8.44 -8.39
CA GLN A 80 0.55 9.32 -9.04
C GLN A 80 -0.65 8.50 -9.52
N GLY A 81 -1.82 9.15 -9.59
CA GLY A 81 -3.08 8.53 -9.97
C GLY A 81 -4.08 8.51 -8.82
N CYS A 82 -5.09 7.66 -8.93
CA CYS A 82 -6.15 7.49 -7.95
C CYS A 82 -6.59 6.04 -7.91
N TYR A 83 -6.99 5.55 -6.74
CA TYR A 83 -7.37 4.15 -6.58
C TYR A 83 -8.46 3.74 -7.59
N PRO A 84 -8.34 2.57 -8.25
CA PRO A 84 -7.29 1.55 -8.13
C PRO A 84 -6.09 1.75 -9.10
N ASN A 85 -6.03 2.86 -9.83
CA ASN A 85 -5.11 3.08 -10.94
C ASN A 85 -3.96 4.03 -10.57
N TYR A 86 -2.74 3.51 -10.54
CA TYR A 86 -1.54 4.28 -10.22
C TYR A 86 -0.45 4.14 -11.29
N ASN A 87 0.60 4.95 -11.19
CA ASN A 87 1.75 4.96 -12.10
C ASN A 87 2.83 3.92 -11.72
N PHE A 88 2.46 2.65 -11.57
CA PHE A 88 3.45 1.57 -11.41
C PHE A 88 3.20 0.39 -12.35
N SER A 89 4.26 -0.38 -12.59
CA SER A 89 4.26 -1.50 -13.51
C SER A 89 3.30 -2.60 -13.06
N SER A 90 2.56 -3.18 -14.01
CA SER A 90 1.77 -4.38 -13.75
C SER A 90 2.61 -5.63 -13.48
N ARG A 91 3.94 -5.54 -13.67
CA ARG A 91 4.90 -6.57 -13.24
C ARG A 91 5.32 -6.22 -11.81
N LEU A 92 4.48 -6.60 -10.86
CA LEU A 92 4.63 -6.24 -9.45
C LEU A 92 5.98 -6.73 -8.89
N THR A 93 6.51 -5.97 -7.94
CA THR A 93 7.70 -6.33 -7.17
C THR A 93 7.25 -6.73 -5.78
N GLU A 94 7.59 -7.95 -5.35
CA GLU A 94 7.39 -8.37 -3.97
C GLU A 94 8.36 -7.59 -3.10
N PRO A 95 7.87 -6.74 -2.18
CA PRO A 95 8.74 -6.01 -1.28
C PRO A 95 9.41 -6.95 -0.27
N SER A 96 10.63 -6.63 0.15
CA SER A 96 11.30 -7.35 1.24
C SER A 96 10.51 -7.21 2.55
N ASN A 97 10.48 -8.26 3.37
CA ASN A 97 9.84 -8.20 4.69
C ASN A 97 10.53 -7.17 5.61
N ASP A 98 11.81 -6.89 5.40
CA ASP A 98 12.58 -5.93 6.20
C ASP A 98 11.99 -4.51 6.12
N ARG A 99 11.21 -4.19 5.07
CA ARG A 99 10.50 -2.91 4.98
C ARG A 99 9.42 -2.73 6.06
N LEU A 100 8.95 -3.83 6.63
CA LEU A 100 7.96 -3.83 7.71
C LEU A 100 8.61 -3.68 9.09
N ASP A 101 9.94 -3.68 9.18
CA ASP A 101 10.65 -3.51 10.44
C ASP A 101 10.30 -2.17 11.08
N GLY A 102 9.86 -2.23 12.34
CA GLY A 102 9.44 -1.05 13.10
C GLY A 102 7.99 -0.62 12.87
N ILE A 103 7.21 -1.35 12.06
CA ILE A 103 5.74 -1.19 11.98
C ILE A 103 5.10 -2.15 12.98
N GLY A 104 4.50 -1.62 14.04
CA GLY A 104 3.98 -2.42 15.17
C GLY A 104 2.85 -3.37 14.79
N GLU A 105 1.95 -2.94 13.91
CA GLU A 105 0.81 -3.75 13.45
C GLU A 105 1.14 -4.73 12.31
N ALA A 106 2.37 -4.77 11.81
CA ALA A 106 2.74 -5.73 10.77
C ALA A 106 2.62 -7.17 11.28
N PHE A 107 2.07 -8.05 10.45
CA PHE A 107 1.82 -9.46 10.77
C PHE A 107 0.89 -9.72 11.97
N ALA A 108 0.18 -8.71 12.48
CA ALA A 108 -0.72 -8.87 13.62
C ALA A 108 -1.95 -9.74 13.32
N HIS A 109 -2.31 -9.93 12.04
CA HIS A 109 -3.46 -10.73 11.59
C HIS A 109 -3.01 -11.90 10.69
N ASP A 110 -3.83 -12.95 10.63
CA ASP A 110 -3.55 -14.18 9.86
C ASP A 110 -3.59 -14.03 8.31
N TYR A 111 -3.67 -12.81 7.78
CA TYR A 111 -3.70 -12.57 6.33
C TYR A 111 -2.44 -13.05 5.61
N ARG A 112 -1.30 -13.07 6.32
CA ARG A 112 -0.01 -13.51 5.77
C ARG A 112 -0.03 -14.96 5.28
N ASN A 113 -0.86 -15.82 5.89
CA ASN A 113 -1.01 -17.22 5.48
C ASN A 113 -1.61 -17.38 4.07
N LYS A 114 -2.26 -16.32 3.56
CA LYS A 114 -2.84 -16.27 2.20
C LYS A 114 -1.97 -15.48 1.23
N HIS A 115 -0.72 -15.17 1.62
CA HIS A 115 0.24 -14.53 0.75
C HIS A 115 0.56 -15.41 -0.44
N SER A 116 0.57 -14.77 -1.60
CA SER A 116 0.69 -15.41 -2.91
C SER A 116 1.90 -14.81 -3.62
N PRO A 117 3.13 -15.29 -3.36
CA PRO A 117 4.34 -14.80 -4.03
C PRO A 117 4.25 -14.86 -5.57
N GLU A 118 3.43 -15.77 -6.11
CA GLU A 118 3.24 -16.00 -7.54
C GLU A 118 2.63 -14.83 -8.32
N ILE A 119 1.98 -13.86 -7.64
CA ILE A 119 1.46 -12.66 -8.30
C ILE A 119 2.57 -11.65 -8.65
N TYR A 120 3.73 -11.78 -8.01
CA TYR A 120 4.86 -10.89 -8.19
C TYR A 120 5.76 -11.40 -9.29
N LYS A 121 6.24 -10.48 -10.13
CA LYS A 121 7.18 -10.81 -11.21
C LYS A 121 8.63 -10.66 -10.78
N TYR A 122 8.89 -9.75 -9.85
CA TYR A 122 10.19 -9.46 -9.28
C TYR A 122 10.12 -9.59 -7.76
N HIS A 123 11.26 -9.86 -7.13
CA HIS A 123 11.39 -9.93 -5.68
C HIS A 123 12.53 -8.99 -5.28
N GLU A 124 12.26 -8.10 -4.35
CA GLU A 124 13.30 -7.28 -3.73
C GLU A 124 14.26 -8.18 -2.95
N LYS A 125 15.53 -7.79 -2.88
CA LYS A 125 16.59 -8.58 -2.23
C LYS A 125 16.83 -8.12 -0.82
#